data_AF-A0A7C6WWK5-F1
#
_entry.id   AF-A0A7C6WWK5-F1
#
_cell.length_a   1.000
_cell.length_b   1.000
_cell.length_c   1.000
_cell.angle_alpha   90.00
_cell.angle_beta   90.00
_cell.angle_gamma   90.00
#
_symmetry.space_group_name_H-M   'P 1'
#
loop_
_entity.id
_entity.type
_entity.pdbx_description
1 polymer ?
#
loop_
_entity_poly.entity_id
_entity_poly.type
_entity_poly.pdbx_seq_one_letter_code
_entity_poly.pdbx_strand_id
1 'polypeptide(L)'
;MNIIKARAIVSTILIISGLITFVTGGILYFIKYGMWLWFTRKFLNDAHAVCGLVMGIAVVIHLFLNRHMYKMEMKALVTKKNRKGKNE
;
A
#
# COMPACT_ATOMS: atom_id res chain seq x y z
N MET A 1 -22.01 5.65 -1.94
CA MET A 1 -21.10 4.67 -2.58
C MET A 1 -20.81 3.56 -1.57
N ASN A 2 -21.10 2.29 -1.88
CA ASN A 2 -20.88 1.18 -0.94
C ASN A 2 -19.42 1.18 -0.45
N ILE A 3 -19.22 1.17 0.88
CA ILE A 3 -17.89 1.12 1.52
C ILE A 3 -17.01 -0.01 0.94
N ILE A 4 -17.63 -1.13 0.55
CA ILE A 4 -16.97 -2.26 -0.10
C ILE A 4 -16.35 -1.85 -1.46
N LYS A 5 -17.10 -1.10 -2.28
CA LYS A 5 -16.59 -0.59 -3.57
C LYS A 5 -15.46 0.41 -3.37
N ALA A 6 -15.58 1.31 -2.39
CA ALA A 6 -14.53 2.29 -2.07
C ALA A 6 -13.23 1.61 -1.64
N ARG A 7 -13.30 0.57 -0.80
CA ARG A 7 -12.12 -0.23 -0.43
C ARG A 7 -11.48 -0.90 -1.64
N ALA A 8 -12.28 -1.55 -2.49
CA ALA A 8 -11.75 -2.22 -3.68
C ALA A 8 -11.00 -1.25 -4.61
N ILE A 9 -11.56 -0.05 -4.83
CA ILE A 9 -10.91 0.99 -5.63
C ILE A 9 -9.58 1.43 -4.99
N VAL A 10 -9.58 1.72 -3.69
CA VAL A 10 -8.37 2.14 -2.96
C VAL A 10 -7.30 1.03 -2.98
N SER A 11 -7.70 -0.24 -2.80
CA SER A 11 -6.79 -1.37 -2.92
C SER A 11 -6.19 -1.50 -4.32
N THR A 12 -6.99 -1.33 -5.38
CA THR A 12 -6.47 -1.36 -6.76
C THR A 12 -5.47 -0.23 -7.01
N ILE A 13 -5.77 0.99 -6.56
CA ILE A 13 -4.84 2.13 -6.66
C ILE A 13 -3.53 1.83 -5.93
N LEU A 14 -3.61 1.24 -4.73
CA LEU A 14 -2.44 0.83 -3.95
C LEU A 14 -1.58 -0.21 -4.68
N ILE A 15 -2.19 -1.21 -5.30
CA ILE A 15 -1.45 -2.24 -6.04
C ILE A 15 -0.73 -1.63 -7.24
N ILE A 16 -1.44 -0.81 -8.03
CA ILE A 16 -0.85 -0.19 -9.23
C ILE A 16 0.27 0.78 -8.84
N SER A 17 0.00 1.69 -7.90
CA SER A 17 1.01 2.67 -7.44
C SER A 17 2.20 1.99 -6.79
N GLY A 18 1.98 0.93 -5.99
CA GLY A 18 3.05 0.14 -5.39
C GLY A 18 3.91 -0.57 -6.43
N LEU A 19 3.31 -1.18 -7.45
CA LEU A 19 4.05 -1.86 -8.52
C LEU A 19 4.89 -0.88 -9.34
N ILE A 20 4.34 0.28 -9.70
CA ILE A 20 5.08 1.33 -10.42
C ILE A 20 6.23 1.86 -9.56
N THR A 21 5.97 2.14 -8.28
CA THR A 21 6.98 2.64 -7.33
C THR A 21 8.09 1.61 -7.13
N PHE A 22 7.76 0.32 -7.02
CA PHE A 22 8.73 -0.76 -6.87
C PHE A 22 9.62 -0.90 -8.11
N VAL A 23 9.03 -0.92 -9.31
CA VAL A 23 9.78 -1.03 -10.57
C VAL A 23 10.68 0.18 -10.77
N THR A 24 10.13 1.40 -10.67
CA THR A 24 10.90 2.64 -10.82
C THR A 24 11.99 2.79 -9.77
N GLY A 25 11.72 2.42 -8.51
CA GLY A 25 12.69 2.41 -7.44
C GLY A 25 13.81 1.39 -7.68
N GLY A 26 13.46 0.19 -8.14
CA GLY A 26 14.42 -0.83 -8.54
C GLY A 26 15.33 -0.37 -9.67
N ILE A 27 14.77 0.24 -10.71
CA ILE A 27 15.54 0.79 -11.83
C ILE A 27 16.47 1.91 -11.36
N LEU A 28 15.98 2.84 -10.54
CA LEU A 28 16.80 3.92 -9.98
C LEU A 28 17.91 3.43 -9.06
N TYR A 29 17.69 2.30 -8.39
CA TYR A 29 18.68 1.65 -7.52
C TYR A 29 19.81 0.99 -8.31
N PHE A 30 19.47 0.18 -9.32
CA PHE A 30 20.47 -0.55 -10.12
C PHE A 30 21.13 0.30 -11.20
N ILE A 31 20.39 1.25 -11.80
CA ILE A 31 20.88 2.10 -12.90
C ILE A 31 21.15 3.51 -12.35
N LYS A 32 22.40 3.74 -11.97
CA LYS A 32 22.82 5.02 -11.38
C LYS A 32 22.98 6.15 -12.41
N TYR A 33 23.26 5.82 -13.67
CA TYR A 33 23.51 6.79 -14.74
C TYR A 33 22.95 6.27 -16.08
N GLY A 34 22.47 7.19 -16.92
CA GLY A 34 21.97 6.89 -18.28
C GLY A 34 20.45 7.03 -18.45
N MET A 35 19.98 6.61 -19.62
CA MET A 35 18.55 6.40 -19.90
C MET A 35 18.22 4.93 -19.69
N TRP A 36 17.03 4.67 -19.15
CA TRP A 36 16.48 3.32 -19.14
C TRP A 36 15.43 3.22 -20.25
N LEU A 37 15.70 2.35 -21.23
CA LEU A 37 14.96 2.29 -22.50
C LEU A 37 14.97 3.67 -23.20
N TRP A 38 13.84 4.37 -23.16
CA TRP A 38 13.64 5.69 -23.78
C TRP A 38 13.46 6.82 -22.76
N PHE A 39 13.46 6.48 -21.47
CA PHE A 39 13.13 7.43 -20.41
C PHE A 39 14.37 7.92 -19.69
N THR A 40 14.42 9.22 -19.47
CA THR A 40 15.49 9.84 -18.68
C THR A 40 15.35 9.45 -17.22
N ARG A 41 16.48 9.34 -16.52
CA ARG A 41 16.50 9.11 -15.07
C ARG A 41 15.70 10.17 -14.30
N LYS A 42 15.71 11.43 -14.77
CA LYS A 42 14.90 12.50 -14.20
C LYS A 42 13.40 12.17 -14.28
N PHE A 43 12.93 11.77 -15.46
CA PHE A 43 11.53 11.36 -15.64
C PHE A 43 11.16 10.16 -14.75
N LEU A 44 12.03 9.13 -14.66
CA LEU A 44 11.80 8.00 -13.75
C LEU A 44 11.73 8.43 -12.29
N ASN A 45 12.58 9.35 -11.86
CA ASN A 45 12.62 9.85 -10.50
C ASN A 45 11.37 10.68 -10.16
N ASP A 46 10.94 11.54 -11.08
CA ASP A 46 9.72 12.34 -10.92
C ASP A 46 8.49 11.41 -10.87
N ALA A 47 8.42 10.42 -11.76
CA ALA A 47 7.35 9.42 -11.76
C ALA A 47 7.34 8.57 -10.49
N HIS A 48 8.52 8.15 -10.01
CA HIS A 48 8.67 7.41 -8.76
C HIS A 48 8.17 8.24 -7.56
N ALA A 49 8.59 9.50 -7.47
CA ALA A 49 8.20 10.39 -6.37
C ALA A 49 6.68 10.63 -6.35
N VAL A 50 6.06 10.88 -7.51
CA VAL A 50 4.61 11.07 -7.62
C VAL A 50 3.87 9.78 -7.26
N CYS A 51 4.29 8.62 -7.76
CA CYS A 51 3.67 7.34 -7.41
C CYS A 51 3.82 7.02 -5.93
N GLY A 52 4.99 7.30 -5.34
CA GLY A 52 5.24 7.15 -3.91
C GLY A 52 4.33 8.04 -3.06
N LEU A 53 4.10 9.29 -3.49
CA LEU A 53 3.17 10.20 -2.83
C LEU A 53 1.72 9.70 -2.90
N VAL A 54 1.26 9.31 -4.09
CA VAL A 54 -0.09 8.73 -4.30
C VAL A 54 -0.27 7.48 -3.45
N MET A 55 0.73 6.59 -3.43
CA MET A 55 0.72 5.40 -2.60
C MET A 55 0.61 5.74 -1.12
N GLY A 56 1.41 6.70 -0.63
CA GLY A 56 1.38 7.14 0.77
C GLY A 56 -0.01 7.65 1.19
N ILE A 57 -0.64 8.50 0.37
CA ILE A 57 -2.00 8.98 0.61
C ILE A 57 -3.00 7.81 0.59
N ALA A 58 -2.89 6.92 -0.39
CA ALA A 58 -3.77 5.77 -0.53
C ALA A 58 -3.66 4.80 0.67
N VAL A 59 -2.46 4.60 1.25
CA VAL A 59 -2.27 3.81 2.48
C VAL A 59 -3.03 4.43 3.65
N VAL A 60 -2.92 5.75 3.84
CA VAL A 60 -3.62 6.45 4.93
C VAL A 60 -5.14 6.31 4.78
N ILE A 61 -5.66 6.52 3.57
CA ILE A 61 -7.08 6.34 3.27
C ILE A 61 -7.50 4.88 3.50
N HIS A 62 -6.68 3.92 3.06
CA HIS A 62 -6.98 2.50 3.21
C HIS A 62 -7.08 2.10 4.69
N LEU A 63 -6.14 2.54 5.51
CA LEU A 63 -6.15 2.32 6.95
C LEU A 63 -7.38 2.95 7.60
N PHE A 64 -7.76 4.16 7.18
CA PHE A 64 -8.95 4.83 7.69
C PHE A 64 -10.22 4.03 7.37
N LEU A 65 -10.39 3.61 6.11
CA LEU A 65 -11.54 2.82 5.67
C LEU A 65 -11.61 1.42 6.32
N ASN A 66 -10.46 0.84 6.67
CA ASN A 66 -10.38 -0.48 7.29
C ASN A 66 -10.30 -0.45 8.83
N ARG A 67 -10.21 0.72 9.47
CA ARG A 67 -10.01 0.84 10.93
C ARG A 67 -11.05 0.08 11.75
N HIS A 68 -12.31 0.09 11.31
CA HIS A 68 -13.39 -0.63 11.99
C HIS A 68 -13.20 -2.15 11.94
N MET A 69 -12.84 -2.68 10.77
CA MET A 69 -12.57 -4.13 10.62
C MET A 69 -11.36 -4.57 11.45
N TYR A 70 -10.27 -3.82 11.41
CA TYR A 70 -9.10 -4.11 12.23
C TYR A 70 -9.43 -4.16 13.73
N LYS A 71 -10.25 -3.24 14.22
CA LYS A 71 -10.73 -3.28 15.62
C LYS A 71 -11.55 -4.55 15.92
N MET A 72 -12.44 -4.96 15.01
CA MET A 72 -13.24 -6.17 15.21
C MET A 72 -12.37 -7.43 15.21
N GLU A 73 -11.43 -7.55 14.28
CA GLU A 73 -10.51 -8.69 14.19
C GLU A 73 -9.60 -8.78 15.42
N MET A 74 -9.05 -7.65 15.88
CA MET A 74 -8.26 -7.61 17.11
C MET A 74 -9.06 -8.02 18.34
N LYS A 75 -10.30 -7.54 18.47
CA LYS A 75 -11.19 -7.94 19.56
C LYS A 75 -11.50 -9.44 19.52
N ALA A 76 -11.73 -10.00 18.33
CA ALA A 76 -11.96 -11.44 18.16
C ALA A 76 -10.73 -12.27 18.56
N LEU A 77 -9.53 -11.85 18.18
CA LEU A 77 -8.27 -12.52 18.53
C LEU A 77 -7.98 -12.47 20.04
N VAL A 78 -8.17 -11.31 20.69
CA VAL A 78 -8.02 -11.16 22.15
C VAL A 78 -9.04 -12.03 22.90
N THR A 79 -10.30 -12.05 22.44
CA THR A 79 -11.36 -12.88 23.06
C THR A 79 -11.04 -14.37 22.93
N LYS A 80 -10.51 -14.82 21.78
CA LYS A 80 -10.09 -16.21 21.56
C LYS A 80 -8.90 -16.59 22.44
N LYS A 81 -7.93 -15.69 22.63
CA LYS A 81 -6.78 -15.88 23.53
C LYS A 81 -7.24 -16.05 24.99
N ASN A 82 -8.14 -15.20 25.47
CA ASN A 82 -8.68 -15.27 26.83
C ASN A 82 -9.52 -16.54 27.09
N ARG A 83 -10.17 -17.12 26.07
CA ARG A 83 -10.88 -18.39 26.21
C ARG A 83 -9.94 -19.59 26.28
N LYS A 84 -8.79 -19.56 25.60
CA LYS A 84 -7.80 -20.65 25.66
C LYS A 84 -7.09 -20.71 27.01
N GLY A 85 -6.63 -19.57 27.54
CA GLY A 85 -5.96 -19.53 28.85
C GLY A 85 -6.87 -19.71 30.08
N LYS A 86 -8.17 -19.97 29.87
CA LYS A 86 -9.14 -20.28 30.95
C LYS A 86 -9.52 -21.77 30.99
N ASN A 87 -9.08 -22.54 29.99
CA ASN A 87 -9.30 -23.98 29.86
C ASN A 87 -7.98 -24.77 30.07
N GLU A 88 -6.92 -24.08 30.49
CA GLU A 88 -5.65 -24.62 31.01
C GLU A 88 -5.62 -24.35 32.52
#